data_AF-A0A166CAV6-F1
#
_entry.id   AF-A0A166CAV6-F1
#
_cell.length_a   1.000
_cell.length_b   1.000
_cell.length_c   1.000
_cell.angle_alpha   90.00
_cell.angle_beta   90.00
_cell.angle_gamma   90.00
#
_symmetry.space_group_name_H-M   'P 1'
#
loop_
_entity.id
_entity.type
_entity.pdbx_description
1 polymer ?
#
loop_
_entity_poly.entity_id
_entity_poly.type
_entity_poly.pdbx_seq_one_letter_code
_entity_poly.pdbx_strand_id
1 'polypeptide(L)'
;MYKTQLQELCQKKKWALPRYSCVKEGPDHNPCFTASVVVKGVTFDTTLHSNNIKDAQNDAARLAVDHFIASEPKAETETGQPGIDIHQAGKLQSSEEEFKNDDMDDYKLRLQTYAQRNKLGIPLYLSDKIGPPHAPCFKAKVFVKRIPYESPGSYKTLEEAEIAAAQFALLSFAKDTLQKASSSS
;
A
#
# COMPACT_ATOMS: atom_id res chain seq x y z
N MET A 1 -6.14 0.45 -7.95
CA MET A 1 -4.68 0.37 -8.14
C MET A 1 -4.35 -0.89 -8.92
N TYR A 2 -3.56 -0.82 -9.99
CA TYR A 2 -3.09 -2.04 -10.68
C TYR A 2 -1.87 -2.67 -10.00
N LYS A 3 -1.05 -1.87 -9.30
CA LYS A 3 0.08 -2.36 -8.48
C LYS A 3 -0.34 -3.41 -7.46
N THR A 4 -1.40 -3.13 -6.68
CA THR A 4 -1.95 -4.05 -5.66
C THR A 4 -2.45 -5.34 -6.30
N GLN A 5 -3.24 -5.23 -7.38
CA GLN A 5 -3.73 -6.40 -8.13
C GLN A 5 -2.58 -7.25 -8.68
N LEU A 6 -1.51 -6.64 -9.18
CA LEU A 6 -0.32 -7.36 -9.65
C LEU A 6 0.42 -8.06 -8.49
N GLN A 7 0.52 -7.41 -7.34
CA GLN A 7 1.16 -7.96 -6.14
C GLN A 7 0.34 -9.13 -5.56
N GLU A 8 -0.99 -9.00 -5.48
CA GLU A 8 -1.90 -10.07 -5.08
C GLU A 8 -1.87 -11.25 -6.06
N LEU A 9 -1.82 -10.97 -7.37
CA LEU A 9 -1.67 -11.98 -8.41
C LEU A 9 -0.34 -12.75 -8.27
N CYS A 10 0.77 -12.04 -8.04
CA CYS A 10 2.07 -12.66 -7.78
C CYS A 10 2.03 -13.54 -6.53
N GLN A 11 1.46 -13.07 -5.42
CA GLN A 11 1.31 -13.86 -4.20
C GLN A 11 0.44 -15.12 -4.44
N LYS A 12 -0.73 -14.96 -5.05
CA LYS A 12 -1.66 -16.05 -5.38
C LYS A 12 -1.01 -17.12 -6.28
N LYS A 13 -0.16 -16.69 -7.21
CA LYS A 13 0.57 -17.57 -8.15
C LYS A 13 1.94 -18.02 -7.64
N LYS A 14 2.34 -17.64 -6.42
CA LYS A 14 3.68 -17.87 -5.83
C LYS A 14 4.85 -17.39 -6.72
N TRP A 15 4.65 -16.27 -7.42
CA TRP A 15 5.71 -15.60 -8.19
C TRP A 15 6.54 -14.67 -7.32
N ALA A 16 7.77 -14.38 -7.75
CA ALA A 16 8.60 -13.32 -7.18
C ALA A 16 7.88 -11.97 -7.26
N LEU A 17 8.17 -11.08 -6.31
CA LEU A 17 7.55 -9.75 -6.25
C LEU A 17 7.84 -8.93 -7.54
N PRO A 18 6.88 -8.13 -8.03
CA PRO A 18 7.04 -7.33 -9.24
C PRO A 18 8.15 -6.29 -9.06
N ARG A 19 9.18 -6.32 -9.91
CA ARG A 19 10.28 -5.34 -9.87
C ARG A 19 9.98 -4.16 -10.78
N TYR A 20 9.72 -2.99 -10.20
CA TYR A 20 9.50 -1.76 -10.95
C TYR A 20 10.82 -1.04 -11.25
N SER A 21 10.89 -0.40 -12.42
CA SER A 21 11.89 0.58 -12.82
C SER A 21 11.15 1.80 -13.38
N CYS A 22 11.78 2.98 -13.32
CA CYS A 22 11.27 4.18 -13.98
C CYS A 22 12.42 5.01 -14.53
N VAL A 23 12.20 5.61 -15.70
CA VAL A 23 13.13 6.51 -16.36
C VAL A 23 12.49 7.89 -16.42
N LYS A 24 13.25 8.92 -16.02
CA LYS A 24 12.88 10.32 -16.23
C LYS A 24 13.61 10.81 -17.49
N GLU A 25 12.84 11.32 -18.44
CA GLU A 25 13.34 11.90 -19.68
C GLU A 25 12.72 13.29 -19.91
N GLY A 26 13.24 14.05 -20.88
CA GLY A 26 12.74 15.38 -21.21
C GLY A 26 13.25 16.51 -20.29
N PRO A 27 12.98 17.78 -20.67
CA PRO A 27 13.50 18.97 -20.00
C PRO A 27 12.78 19.25 -18.68
N ASP A 28 13.42 20.01 -17.78
CA ASP A 28 12.90 20.25 -16.42
C ASP A 28 11.53 20.93 -16.34
N HIS A 29 11.14 21.69 -17.38
CA HIS A 29 9.83 22.32 -17.49
C HIS A 29 8.74 21.40 -18.07
N ASN A 30 9.11 20.24 -18.64
CA ASN A 30 8.18 19.24 -19.16
C ASN A 30 8.78 17.81 -19.01
N PRO A 31 8.87 17.29 -17.77
CA PRO A 31 9.44 15.98 -17.52
C PRO A 31 8.48 14.87 -17.96
N CYS A 32 9.01 13.96 -18.77
CA CYS A 32 8.38 12.71 -19.14
C CYS A 32 8.88 11.58 -18.24
N PHE A 33 7.98 10.70 -17.83
CA PHE A 33 8.30 9.50 -17.06
C PHE A 33 7.75 8.28 -17.77
N THR A 34 8.64 7.32 -18.04
CA THR A 34 8.28 5.96 -18.45
C THR A 34 8.56 5.02 -17.29
N ALA A 35 7.84 3.90 -17.24
CA ALA A 35 8.05 2.86 -16.24
C ALA A 35 8.05 1.48 -16.89
N SER A 36 8.76 0.56 -16.24
CA SER A 36 8.77 -0.84 -16.61
C SER A 36 8.54 -1.69 -15.37
N VAL A 37 7.82 -2.80 -15.50
CA VAL A 37 7.67 -3.79 -14.42
C VAL A 37 8.11 -5.17 -14.91
N VAL A 38 8.90 -5.85 -14.10
CA VAL A 38 9.36 -7.22 -14.36
C VAL A 38 8.62 -8.20 -13.47
N VAL A 39 7.94 -9.17 -14.06
CA VAL A 39 7.17 -10.21 -13.37
C VAL A 39 7.40 -11.55 -14.05
N LYS A 40 7.75 -12.58 -13.28
CA LYS A 40 8.03 -13.94 -13.81
C LYS A 40 9.08 -13.95 -14.95
N GLY A 41 10.01 -12.99 -14.94
CA GLY A 41 11.03 -12.79 -15.98
C GLY A 41 10.56 -12.05 -17.24
N VAL A 42 9.28 -11.70 -17.35
CA VAL A 42 8.72 -10.88 -18.44
C VAL A 42 8.74 -9.42 -18.02
N THR A 43 9.20 -8.53 -18.90
CA THR A 43 9.21 -7.08 -18.69
C THR A 43 8.08 -6.43 -19.47
N PHE A 44 7.34 -5.53 -18.84
CA PHE A 44 6.27 -4.72 -19.44
C PHE A 44 6.62 -3.25 -19.27
N ASP A 45 6.84 -2.54 -20.38
CA ASP A 45 7.13 -1.11 -20.44
C ASP A 45 5.90 -0.27 -20.85
N THR A 46 5.82 0.96 -20.33
CA THR A 46 4.85 1.96 -20.77
C THR A 46 5.32 2.63 -22.05
N THR A 47 4.58 2.45 -23.15
CA THR A 47 4.81 3.18 -24.41
C THR A 47 4.37 4.65 -24.33
N LEU A 48 3.52 5.00 -23.36
CA LEU A 48 3.07 6.35 -23.09
C LEU A 48 3.96 7.03 -22.04
N HIS A 49 4.32 8.28 -22.31
CA HIS A 49 5.07 9.12 -21.39
C HIS A 49 4.08 9.82 -20.44
N SER A 50 4.08 9.45 -19.15
CA SER A 50 3.28 10.16 -18.14
C SER A 50 4.07 11.35 -17.59
N ASN A 51 3.39 12.42 -17.19
CA ASN A 51 3.98 13.54 -16.46
C ASN A 51 4.19 13.24 -14.96
N ASN A 52 3.97 12.00 -14.52
CA ASN A 52 4.02 11.60 -13.11
C ASN A 52 4.46 10.13 -12.95
N ILE A 53 5.48 9.88 -12.13
CA ILE A 53 6.07 8.53 -11.90
C ILE A 53 5.02 7.53 -11.41
N LYS A 54 4.12 7.97 -10.52
CA LYS A 54 3.08 7.11 -9.93
C LYS A 54 2.12 6.57 -11.00
N ASP A 55 1.84 7.38 -12.01
CA ASP A 55 0.93 7.07 -13.11
C ASP A 55 1.58 6.07 -14.07
N ALA A 56 2.79 6.37 -14.55
CA ALA A 56 3.59 5.44 -15.39
C ALA A 56 3.74 4.06 -14.73
N GLN A 57 4.11 4.00 -13.45
CA GLN A 57 4.26 2.72 -12.74
C GLN A 57 2.93 1.97 -12.53
N ASN A 58 1.80 2.67 -12.50
CA ASN A 58 0.48 2.04 -12.42
C ASN A 58 0.01 1.53 -13.79
N ASP A 59 0.38 2.21 -14.89
CA ASP A 59 0.10 1.74 -16.24
C ASP A 59 0.99 0.55 -16.64
N ALA A 60 2.28 0.56 -16.27
CA ALA A 60 3.15 -0.63 -16.37
C ALA A 60 2.55 -1.84 -15.62
N ALA A 61 2.02 -1.61 -14.40
CA ALA A 61 1.35 -2.66 -13.64
C ALA A 61 0.07 -3.14 -14.33
N ARG A 62 -0.69 -2.24 -14.97
CA ARG A 62 -1.90 -2.59 -15.73
C ARG A 62 -1.58 -3.51 -16.89
N LEU A 63 -0.56 -3.19 -17.69
CA LEU A 63 -0.12 -4.02 -18.83
C LEU A 63 0.26 -5.43 -18.38
N ALA A 64 1.00 -5.56 -17.27
CA ALA A 64 1.33 -6.86 -16.69
C ALA A 64 0.10 -7.62 -16.18
N VAL A 65 -0.80 -6.95 -15.43
CA VAL A 65 -2.04 -7.57 -14.93
C VAL A 65 -2.92 -8.06 -16.07
N ASP A 66 -3.14 -7.23 -17.09
CA ASP A 66 -3.95 -7.57 -18.26
C ASP A 66 -3.36 -8.78 -19.00
N HIS A 67 -2.05 -8.79 -19.24
CA HIS A 67 -1.35 -9.92 -19.86
C HIS A 67 -1.50 -11.22 -19.06
N PHE A 68 -1.34 -11.21 -17.73
CA PHE A 68 -1.45 -12.42 -16.91
C PHE A 68 -2.89 -12.87 -16.63
N ILE A 69 -3.88 -11.97 -16.73
CA ILE A 69 -5.30 -12.33 -16.67
C ILE A 69 -5.78 -12.87 -18.03
N ALA A 70 -5.43 -12.21 -19.12
CA ALA A 70 -5.77 -12.66 -20.48
C ALA A 70 -5.10 -14.01 -20.85
N SER A 71 -3.97 -14.34 -20.21
CA SER A 71 -3.30 -15.64 -20.35
C SER A 71 -3.74 -16.69 -19.32
N GLU A 72 -4.91 -16.55 -18.68
CA GLU A 72 -5.56 -17.62 -17.90
C GLU A 72 -6.57 -18.44 -18.76
N PRO A 73 -6.16 -19.56 -19.39
CA PRO A 73 -7.10 -20.61 -19.73
C PRO A 73 -7.49 -21.38 -18.46
N LYS A 74 -8.79 -21.69 -18.31
CA LYS A 74 -9.27 -22.61 -17.25
C LYS A 74 -8.69 -24.02 -17.45
N ALA A 75 -7.84 -24.48 -16.54
CA ALA A 75 -7.82 -25.85 -16.01
C ALA A 75 -6.78 -26.01 -14.88
N GLU A 76 -7.07 -26.90 -13.95
CA GLU A 76 -6.19 -27.34 -12.86
C GLU A 76 -5.33 -28.55 -13.31
N THR A 77 -4.23 -28.87 -12.60
CA THR A 77 -3.84 -30.21 -12.09
C THR A 77 -2.35 -30.25 -11.68
N GLU A 78 -2.05 -31.10 -10.69
CA GLU A 78 -0.79 -31.29 -9.96
C GLU A 78 0.32 -31.97 -10.80
N THR A 79 1.61 -31.81 -10.50
CA THR A 79 2.46 -32.72 -9.66
C THR A 79 3.93 -32.26 -9.78
N GLY A 80 4.90 -32.50 -8.88
CA GLY A 80 4.94 -33.14 -7.56
C GLY A 80 6.31 -32.90 -6.89
N GLN A 81 6.51 -33.28 -5.61
CA GLN A 81 7.81 -33.25 -4.90
C GLN A 81 8.62 -34.54 -5.17
N PRO A 82 9.96 -34.59 -4.94
CA PRO A 82 10.60 -34.70 -3.61
C PRO A 82 11.62 -33.55 -3.33
N GLY A 83 12.03 -33.19 -2.10
CA GLY A 83 12.92 -33.96 -1.18
C GLY A 83 14.34 -34.02 -1.78
N ILE A 84 15.41 -33.38 -1.30
CA ILE A 84 16.07 -33.21 0.02
C ILE A 84 17.06 -32.00 -0.13
N ASP A 85 17.67 -31.30 0.86
CA ASP A 85 18.31 -31.67 2.14
C ASP A 85 18.48 -30.44 3.08
N ILE A 86 18.91 -30.64 4.33
CA ILE A 86 19.10 -29.59 5.36
C ILE A 86 20.56 -29.12 5.47
N HIS A 87 20.83 -27.80 5.33
CA HIS A 87 21.97 -27.03 5.92
C HIS A 87 21.60 -25.52 5.84
N GLN A 88 21.41 -24.72 6.91
CA GLN A 88 22.27 -24.23 8.01
C GLN A 88 22.96 -22.86 7.77
N ALA A 89 22.80 -21.94 8.76
CA ALA A 89 23.59 -20.73 9.12
C ALA A 89 23.17 -19.31 8.64
N GLY A 90 23.26 -18.33 9.59
CA GLY A 90 23.23 -16.86 9.42
C GLY A 90 21.84 -16.25 9.12
N LYS A 91 21.24 -15.27 9.83
CA LYS A 91 21.65 -14.19 10.75
C LYS A 91 22.55 -13.08 10.16
N LEU A 92 22.21 -11.84 10.54
CA LEU A 92 22.81 -10.50 10.26
C LEU A 92 22.18 -9.85 9.01
N GLN A 93 21.32 -8.82 9.11
CA GLN A 93 21.46 -7.45 9.66
C GLN A 93 22.39 -6.52 8.86
N SER A 94 21.77 -5.44 8.36
CA SER A 94 22.39 -4.18 7.90
C SER A 94 23.27 -4.30 6.63
N SER A 95 23.33 -3.33 5.71
CA SER A 95 23.28 -1.88 5.92
C SER A 95 22.83 -1.08 4.68
N GLU A 96 22.14 0.03 4.94
CA GLU A 96 22.38 1.40 4.44
C GLU A 96 22.24 1.74 2.93
N GLU A 97 21.52 2.80 2.53
CA GLU A 97 20.42 3.58 3.18
C GLU A 97 19.77 4.50 2.09
N GLU A 98 18.59 5.09 2.23
CA GLU A 98 17.50 4.90 3.23
C GLU A 98 16.32 4.15 2.54
N PHE A 99 15.30 4.70 1.87
CA PHE A 99 14.71 6.06 1.91
C PHE A 99 13.18 6.01 1.72
N LYS A 100 12.50 6.91 2.43
CA LYS A 100 11.05 7.04 2.69
C LYS A 100 10.07 6.76 1.55
N ASN A 101 9.15 5.82 1.80
CA ASN A 101 7.69 6.05 1.92
C ASN A 101 6.89 4.79 2.37
N ASP A 102 7.45 3.89 3.19
CA ASP A 102 6.82 2.58 3.50
C ASP A 102 5.84 2.59 4.69
N ASP A 103 5.95 3.52 5.64
CA ASP A 103 5.09 3.56 6.84
C ASP A 103 3.64 4.02 6.59
N MET A 104 3.28 4.46 5.39
CA MET A 104 2.03 5.22 5.16
C MET A 104 0.78 4.32 5.13
N ASP A 105 0.79 3.28 4.29
CA ASP A 105 -0.35 2.38 4.07
C ASP A 105 -0.63 1.45 5.27
N ASP A 106 0.38 1.21 6.11
CA ASP A 106 0.35 0.35 7.29
C ASP A 106 -0.74 0.77 8.30
N TYR A 107 -0.96 2.07 8.51
CA TYR A 107 -1.93 2.56 9.51
C TYR A 107 -3.38 2.20 9.21
N LYS A 108 -3.81 2.25 7.94
CA LYS A 108 -5.19 1.90 7.53
C LYS A 108 -5.43 0.40 7.74
N LEU A 109 -4.46 -0.45 7.38
CA LEU A 109 -4.49 -1.90 7.59
C LEU A 109 -4.41 -2.29 9.08
N ARG A 110 -3.56 -1.62 9.87
CA ARG A 110 -3.46 -1.83 11.33
C ARG A 110 -4.74 -1.46 12.04
N LEU A 111 -5.40 -0.35 11.69
CA LEU A 111 -6.68 0.01 12.30
C LEU A 111 -7.77 -1.01 11.96
N GLN A 112 -7.84 -1.46 10.70
CA GLN A 112 -8.79 -2.51 10.29
C GLN A 112 -8.54 -3.82 11.05
N THR A 113 -7.29 -4.28 11.10
CA THR A 113 -6.87 -5.49 11.83
C THR A 113 -7.19 -5.37 13.33
N TYR A 114 -6.92 -4.21 13.94
CA TYR A 114 -7.24 -3.93 15.34
C TYR A 114 -8.74 -3.97 15.59
N ALA A 115 -9.54 -3.31 14.74
CA ALA A 115 -10.99 -3.25 14.86
C ALA A 115 -11.64 -4.65 14.70
N GLN A 116 -11.14 -5.48 13.78
CA GLN A 116 -11.57 -6.86 13.61
C GLN A 116 -11.26 -7.70 14.87
N ARG A 117 -10.01 -7.68 15.35
CA ARG A 117 -9.58 -8.46 16.53
C ARG A 117 -10.33 -8.07 17.81
N ASN A 118 -10.65 -6.79 17.97
CA ASN A 118 -11.38 -6.26 19.13
C ASN A 118 -12.91 -6.17 18.93
N LYS A 119 -13.44 -6.72 17.83
CA LYS A 119 -14.88 -6.73 17.49
C LYS A 119 -15.53 -5.33 17.50
N LEU A 120 -14.81 -4.31 17.04
CA LEU A 120 -15.21 -2.89 17.07
C LEU A 120 -16.06 -2.46 15.85
N GLY A 121 -16.38 -3.39 14.95
CA GLY A 121 -17.02 -3.12 13.67
C GLY A 121 -16.02 -2.72 12.57
N ILE A 122 -16.54 -2.49 11.36
CA ILE A 122 -15.73 -2.01 10.23
C ILE A 122 -15.45 -0.50 10.44
N PRO A 123 -14.19 -0.03 10.37
CA PRO A 123 -13.89 1.40 10.39
C PRO A 123 -14.51 2.12 9.20
N LEU A 124 -15.27 3.19 9.44
CA LEU A 124 -15.85 4.04 8.40
C LEU A 124 -15.05 5.34 8.29
N TYR A 125 -14.54 5.66 7.10
CA TYR A 125 -13.83 6.90 6.83
C TYR A 125 -14.79 7.90 6.16
N LEU A 126 -14.84 9.12 6.71
CA LEU A 126 -15.41 10.29 6.04
C LEU A 126 -14.28 11.29 5.79
N SER A 127 -14.33 11.99 4.66
CA SER A 127 -13.37 13.04 4.32
C SER A 127 -14.09 14.31 3.86
N ASP A 128 -13.61 15.44 4.38
CA ASP A 128 -14.13 16.77 4.12
C ASP A 128 -13.07 17.57 3.35
N LYS A 129 -13.45 18.13 2.19
CA LYS A 129 -12.62 19.06 1.42
C LYS A 129 -12.91 20.49 1.88
N ILE A 130 -11.88 21.19 2.33
CA ILE A 130 -11.96 22.48 3.02
C ILE A 130 -11.02 23.47 2.34
N GLY A 131 -11.30 24.76 2.44
CA GLY A 131 -10.44 25.83 1.92
C GLY A 131 -10.79 26.29 0.51
N PRO A 132 -10.08 27.30 -0.01
CA PRO A 132 -10.42 27.94 -1.27
C PRO A 132 -10.12 27.04 -2.49
N PRO A 133 -10.79 27.25 -3.65
CA PRO A 133 -10.62 26.41 -4.84
C PRO A 133 -9.18 26.25 -5.33
N HIS A 134 -8.34 27.27 -5.11
CA HIS A 134 -6.93 27.30 -5.52
C HIS A 134 -5.95 26.70 -4.49
N ALA A 135 -6.40 26.41 -3.26
CA ALA A 135 -5.59 25.77 -2.22
C ALA A 135 -6.46 24.84 -1.35
N PRO A 136 -6.97 23.73 -1.93
CA PRO A 136 -7.80 22.78 -1.20
C PRO A 136 -6.98 22.04 -0.16
N CYS A 137 -7.53 21.94 1.04
CA CYS A 137 -7.06 21.08 2.11
C CYS A 137 -8.11 19.99 2.41
N PHE A 138 -7.69 18.92 3.05
CA PHE A 138 -8.55 17.80 3.42
C PHE A 138 -8.47 17.55 4.92
N LYS A 139 -9.60 17.21 5.53
CA LYS A 139 -9.68 16.54 6.83
C LYS A 139 -10.31 15.17 6.63
N ALA A 140 -10.00 14.25 7.52
CA ALA A 140 -10.71 12.99 7.60
C ALA A 140 -11.14 12.66 9.02
N LYS A 141 -12.17 11.83 9.11
CA LYS A 141 -12.78 11.37 10.36
C LYS A 141 -13.07 9.89 10.22
N VAL A 142 -12.41 9.07 11.03
CA VAL A 142 -12.65 7.62 11.08
C VAL A 142 -13.56 7.28 12.25
N PHE A 143 -14.59 6.48 12.02
CA PHE A 143 -15.51 6.00 13.04
C PHE A 143 -15.17 4.55 13.38
N VAL A 144 -14.81 4.30 14.63
CA VAL A 144 -14.54 2.95 15.15
C VAL A 144 -15.38 2.76 16.41
N LYS A 145 -16.17 1.68 16.50
CA LYS A 145 -17.16 1.49 17.58
C LYS A 145 -18.17 2.67 17.73
N ARG A 146 -18.48 3.36 16.62
CA ARG A 146 -19.22 4.64 16.55
C ARG A 146 -18.55 5.85 17.21
N ILE A 147 -17.29 5.75 17.65
CA ILE A 147 -16.53 6.88 18.18
C ILE A 147 -15.82 7.57 17.00
N PRO A 148 -16.02 8.88 16.77
CA PRO A 148 -15.33 9.62 15.73
C PRO A 148 -13.91 10.02 16.17
N TYR A 149 -12.93 9.74 15.32
CA TYR A 149 -11.55 10.17 15.46
C TYR A 149 -11.20 11.07 14.27
N GLU A 150 -11.03 12.37 14.51
CA GLU A 150 -10.67 13.35 13.49
C GLU A 150 -9.14 13.46 13.35
N SER A 151 -8.65 13.64 12.12
CA SER A 151 -7.24 13.92 11.86
C SER A 151 -6.79 15.22 12.56
N PRO A 152 -5.64 15.26 13.25
CA PRO A 152 -5.25 16.38 14.12
C PRO A 152 -4.91 17.69 13.38
N GLY A 153 -4.79 17.65 12.04
CA GLY A 153 -4.56 18.81 11.18
C GLY A 153 -5.41 18.80 9.93
N SER A 154 -5.03 19.63 8.96
CA SER A 154 -5.57 19.66 7.59
C SER A 154 -4.43 19.37 6.60
N TYR A 155 -4.68 18.49 5.64
CA TYR A 155 -3.66 17.88 4.78
C TYR A 155 -3.83 18.30 3.32
N LYS A 156 -2.78 18.14 2.50
CA LYS A 156 -2.82 18.52 1.08
C LYS A 156 -3.52 17.49 0.21
N THR A 157 -3.56 16.24 0.65
CA THR A 157 -4.29 15.15 0.00
C THR A 157 -5.29 14.49 0.94
N LEU A 158 -6.31 13.87 0.35
CA LEU A 158 -7.32 13.08 1.05
C LEU A 158 -6.71 11.85 1.74
N GLU A 159 -5.73 11.21 1.09
CA GLU A 159 -5.04 10.02 1.61
C GLU A 159 -4.27 10.32 2.91
N GLU A 160 -3.46 11.39 2.93
CA GLU A 160 -2.77 11.86 4.14
C GLU A 160 -3.74 12.11 5.30
N ALA A 161 -4.90 12.71 5.01
CA ALA A 161 -5.91 12.99 6.03
C ALA A 161 -6.51 11.71 6.61
N GLU A 162 -6.87 10.74 5.77
CA GLU A 162 -7.40 9.44 6.22
C GLU A 162 -6.39 8.65 7.05
N ILE A 163 -5.12 8.64 6.63
CA ILE A 163 -4.04 7.95 7.34
C ILE A 163 -3.78 8.60 8.70
N ALA A 164 -3.78 9.94 8.77
CA ALA A 164 -3.66 10.66 10.03
C ALA A 164 -4.84 10.42 10.99
N ALA A 165 -6.07 10.31 10.46
CA ALA A 165 -7.24 9.90 11.27
C ALA A 165 -7.10 8.46 11.78
N ALA A 166 -6.59 7.53 10.96
CA ALA A 166 -6.36 6.14 11.35
C ALA A 166 -5.29 6.01 12.44
N GLN A 167 -4.17 6.74 12.30
CA GLN A 167 -3.11 6.83 13.29
C GLN A 167 -3.64 7.40 14.62
N PHE A 168 -4.44 8.48 14.58
CA PHE A 168 -5.01 9.08 15.78
C PHE A 168 -5.96 8.13 16.52
N ALA A 169 -6.77 7.36 15.80
CA ALA A 169 -7.61 6.31 16.38
C ALA A 169 -6.77 5.21 17.07
N LEU A 170 -5.73 4.70 16.40
CA LEU A 170 -4.80 3.70 16.97
C LEU A 170 -4.11 4.20 18.26
N LEU A 171 -3.65 5.45 18.29
CA LEU A 171 -3.07 6.06 19.49
C LEU A 171 -4.08 6.15 20.63
N SER A 172 -5.35 6.49 20.33
CA SER A 172 -6.40 6.53 21.35
C SER A 172 -6.68 5.15 21.96
N PHE A 173 -6.63 4.08 21.16
CA PHE A 173 -6.81 2.71 21.66
C PHE A 173 -5.62 2.24 22.51
N ALA A 174 -4.39 2.60 22.14
CA ALA A 174 -3.21 2.32 22.96
C ALA A 174 -3.28 3.02 24.33
N LYS A 175 -3.78 4.26 24.37
CA LYS A 175 -3.95 5.03 25.61
C LYS A 175 -5.02 4.42 26.55
N ASP A 176 -6.15 4.00 26.00
CA ASP A 176 -7.22 3.29 26.73
C ASP A 176 -6.69 1.98 27.35
N THR A 177 -5.91 1.21 26.57
CA THR A 177 -5.27 -0.03 27.01
C THR A 177 -4.31 0.19 28.20
N LEU A 178 -3.50 1.26 28.17
CA LEU A 178 -2.61 1.60 29.29
C LEU A 178 -3.36 2.00 30.56
N GLN A 179 -4.38 2.86 30.47
CA GLN A 179 -5.11 3.32 31.66
C GLN A 179 -5.90 2.19 32.34
N LYS A 180 -6.41 1.23 31.54
CA LYS A 180 -7.10 0.06 32.07
C LYS A 180 -6.16 -0.89 32.84
N ALA A 181 -4.88 -0.94 32.51
CA ALA A 181 -3.89 -1.73 33.24
C ALA A 181 -3.51 -1.12 34.60
N SER A 182 -3.48 0.20 34.72
CA SER A 182 -3.12 0.88 35.99
C SER A 182 -4.26 0.97 37.02
N SER A 183 -5.52 0.72 36.61
CA SER A 183 -6.70 0.79 37.51
C SER A 183 -7.15 -0.60 38.02
N SER A 184 -6.28 -1.61 37.96
CA SER A 184 -6.55 -2.98 38.43
C SER A 184 -5.40 -3.54 39.28
N SER A 185 -4.78 -2.67 40.07
CA SER A 185 -3.81 -3.01 41.13
C SER A 185 -4.26 -2.37 42.44
#